data_AF-A0A1Y0BEB3-F1
#
_entry.id   AF-A0A1Y0BEB3-F1
#
_cell.length_a   1.000
_cell.length_b   1.000
_cell.length_c   1.000
_cell.angle_alpha   90.00
_cell.angle_beta   90.00
_cell.angle_gamma   90.00
#
_symmetry.space_group_name_H-M   'P 1'
#
loop_
_entity.id
_entity.type
_entity.pdbx_description
1 polymer ?
#
loop_
_entity_poly.entity_id
_entity_poly.type
_entity_poly.pdbx_seq_one_letter_code
_entity_poly.pdbx_strand_id
1 'polypeptide(L)'
;MKKSIFLGLAFMFFVVPVAAQQEANADREAVRQAVLDYVEGIYNVQPERIERSVSPNLAKLGFYRPPTETAYRPGRSMAFQQLVEIAKTYNKEGKLRKDAPKDVQIYDVLDQTATVKLTAEWGIDYMHLAKMDGKWIIINVLWQSHPPKK
;
A
#
# COMPACT_ATOMS: atom_id res chain seq x y z
N MET A 1 21.48 -35.18 -58.35
CA MET A 1 20.25 -35.00 -57.55
C MET A 1 20.48 -35.54 -56.15
N LYS A 2 20.43 -34.69 -55.11
CA LYS A 2 19.93 -34.97 -53.75
C LYS A 2 20.12 -33.69 -52.93
N LYS A 3 19.02 -32.99 -52.67
CA LYS A 3 18.94 -31.77 -51.87
C LYS A 3 18.89 -32.20 -50.40
N SER A 4 19.84 -31.78 -49.58
CA SER A 4 19.75 -31.92 -48.13
C SER A 4 19.34 -30.58 -47.55
N ILE A 5 18.11 -30.53 -47.04
CA ILE A 5 17.48 -29.38 -46.38
C ILE A 5 18.10 -29.26 -44.98
N PHE A 6 18.77 -28.15 -44.71
CA PHE A 6 19.14 -27.75 -43.36
C PHE A 6 17.88 -27.22 -42.65
N LEU A 7 17.38 -27.96 -41.66
CA LEU A 7 16.33 -27.49 -40.76
C LEU A 7 16.99 -26.74 -39.60
N GLY A 8 17.17 -25.43 -39.76
CA GLY A 8 17.69 -24.55 -38.72
C GLY A 8 16.65 -24.34 -37.61
N LEU A 9 16.93 -24.84 -36.42
CA LEU A 9 16.14 -24.63 -35.21
C LEU A 9 16.35 -23.18 -34.73
N ALA A 10 15.40 -22.29 -35.02
CA ALA A 10 15.44 -20.91 -34.52
C ALA A 10 15.03 -20.86 -33.05
N PHE A 11 16.02 -20.89 -32.15
CA PHE A 11 15.82 -20.64 -30.72
C PHE A 11 15.78 -19.12 -30.49
N MET A 12 14.59 -18.53 -30.55
CA MET A 12 14.39 -17.11 -30.25
C MET A 12 14.45 -16.91 -28.73
N PHE A 13 15.63 -16.56 -28.21
CA PHE A 13 15.79 -16.17 -26.81
C PHE A 13 15.03 -14.85 -26.58
N PHE A 14 13.91 -14.91 -25.85
CA PHE A 14 13.28 -13.72 -25.27
C PHE A 14 14.18 -13.20 -24.15
N VAL A 15 15.12 -12.30 -24.49
CA VAL A 15 15.87 -11.53 -23.51
C VAL A 15 14.93 -10.44 -23.00
N VAL A 16 14.19 -10.73 -21.92
CA VAL A 16 13.51 -9.66 -21.18
C VAL A 16 14.61 -8.74 -20.63
N PRO A 17 14.55 -7.41 -20.87
CA PRO A 17 15.60 -6.51 -20.43
C PRO A 17 15.68 -6.50 -18.90
N VAL A 18 16.82 -6.94 -18.36
CA VAL A 18 17.11 -7.00 -16.91
C VAL A 18 16.80 -5.68 -16.18
N ALA A 19 16.99 -4.55 -16.87
CA ALA A 19 16.67 -3.22 -16.34
C ALA A 19 15.19 -3.04 -15.97
N ALA A 20 14.26 -3.52 -16.80
CA ALA A 20 12.82 -3.39 -16.53
C ALA A 20 12.38 -4.24 -15.33
N GLN A 21 12.97 -5.43 -15.17
CA GLN A 21 12.73 -6.27 -14.00
C GLN A 21 13.29 -5.66 -12.72
N GLN A 22 14.46 -5.03 -12.80
CA GLN A 22 15.08 -4.31 -11.68
C GLN A 22 14.22 -3.13 -11.24
N GLU A 23 13.72 -2.34 -12.18
CA GLU A 23 12.84 -1.19 -11.91
C GLU A 23 11.52 -1.64 -11.30
N ALA A 24 10.87 -2.68 -11.84
CA ALA A 24 9.64 -3.23 -11.27
C ALA A 24 9.83 -3.73 -9.82
N ASN A 25 10.98 -4.34 -9.52
CA ASN A 25 11.31 -4.76 -8.16
C ASN A 25 11.54 -3.55 -7.23
N ALA A 26 12.21 -2.51 -7.73
CA ALA A 26 12.45 -1.27 -6.98
C ALA A 26 11.15 -0.52 -6.69
N ASP A 27 10.24 -0.43 -7.66
CA ASP A 27 8.93 0.18 -7.50
C ASP A 27 8.07 -0.59 -6.51
N ARG A 28 8.09 -1.93 -6.56
CA ARG A 28 7.37 -2.76 -5.59
C ARG A 28 7.85 -2.52 -4.16
N GLU A 29 9.16 -2.38 -3.95
CA GLU A 29 9.71 -2.07 -2.63
C GLU A 29 9.39 -0.63 -2.19
N ALA A 30 9.45 0.34 -3.11
CA ALA A 30 9.09 1.72 -2.80
C ALA A 30 7.60 1.87 -2.44
N VAL A 31 6.71 1.16 -3.14
CA VAL A 31 5.28 1.06 -2.78
C VAL A 31 5.11 0.47 -1.38
N ARG A 32 5.81 -0.64 -1.09
CA ARG A 32 5.80 -1.26 0.24
C ARG A 32 6.25 -0.26 1.31
N GLN A 33 7.32 0.47 1.06
CA GLN A 33 7.87 1.42 2.02
C GLN A 33 6.94 2.60 2.28
N ALA A 34 6.26 3.12 1.26
CA ALA A 34 5.25 4.17 1.44
C ALA A 34 4.10 3.71 2.37
N VAL A 35 3.65 2.46 2.21
CA VAL A 35 2.61 1.87 3.05
C VAL A 35 3.10 1.61 4.49
N LEU A 36 4.35 1.18 4.63
CA LEU A 36 4.99 1.04 5.94
C LEU A 36 5.15 2.39 6.65
N ASP A 37 5.55 3.43 5.94
CA ASP A 37 5.65 4.78 6.47
C ASP A 37 4.29 5.28 6.98
N TYR A 38 3.22 4.99 6.26
CA TYR A 38 1.87 5.32 6.69
C TYR A 38 1.48 4.63 8.01
N VAL A 39 1.62 3.30 8.12
CA VAL A 39 1.20 2.57 9.33
C VAL A 39 2.13 2.80 10.50
N GLU A 40 3.44 2.84 10.26
CA GLU A 40 4.45 3.11 11.29
C GLU A 40 4.44 4.56 11.75
N GLY A 41 4.10 5.51 10.89
CA GLY A 41 3.88 6.90 11.27
C GLY A 41 2.78 7.03 12.32
N ILE A 42 1.69 6.27 12.15
CA ILE A 42 0.57 6.26 13.10
C ILE A 42 0.93 5.49 14.38
N TYR A 43 1.60 4.33 14.25
CA TYR A 43 1.95 3.51 15.41
C TYR A 43 3.03 4.12 16.29
N ASN A 44 4.03 4.74 15.68
CA ASN A 44 5.21 5.24 16.38
C ASN A 44 5.12 6.74 16.70
N VAL A 45 3.96 7.35 16.44
CA VAL A 45 3.70 8.77 16.70
C VAL A 45 4.66 9.70 15.93
N GLN A 46 4.80 9.43 14.64
CA GLN A 46 5.77 10.04 13.72
C GLN A 46 5.03 10.67 12.51
N PRO A 47 4.40 11.85 12.67
CA PRO A 47 3.62 12.51 11.62
C PRO A 47 4.42 12.79 10.34
N GLU A 48 5.73 13.02 10.44
CA GLU A 48 6.63 13.26 9.30
C GLU A 48 6.66 12.07 8.32
N ARG A 49 6.33 10.87 8.79
CA ARG A 49 6.17 9.70 7.91
C ARG A 49 4.91 9.78 7.05
N ILE A 50 3.83 10.36 7.58
CA ILE A 50 2.62 10.63 6.80
C ILE A 50 2.92 11.68 5.74
N GLU A 51 3.64 12.74 6.12
CA GLU A 51 3.96 13.85 5.22
C GLU A 51 4.78 13.43 4.00
N ARG A 52 5.66 12.42 4.13
CA ARG A 52 6.46 11.92 3.01
C ARG A 52 5.78 10.84 2.17
N SER A 53 4.74 10.18 2.69
CA SER A 53 4.15 8.98 2.06
C SER A 53 2.71 9.17 1.59
N VAL A 54 2.04 10.26 1.98
CA VAL A 54 0.63 10.51 1.67
C VAL A 54 0.46 11.86 0.97
N SER A 55 -0.37 11.88 -0.06
CA SER A 55 -0.67 13.10 -0.81
C SER A 55 -1.45 14.10 0.05
N PRO A 56 -1.14 15.41 -0.03
CA PRO A 56 -1.98 16.46 0.55
C PRO A 56 -3.43 16.42 0.06
N ASN A 57 -3.69 15.85 -1.12
CA ASN A 57 -5.02 15.68 -1.72
C ASN A 57 -5.65 14.32 -1.39
N LEU A 58 -5.25 13.66 -0.28
CA LEU A 58 -5.77 12.37 0.16
C LEU A 58 -7.31 12.33 0.14
N ALA A 59 -7.87 11.32 -0.53
CA ALA A 59 -9.25 10.91 -0.31
C ALA A 59 -9.28 9.67 0.60
N LYS A 60 -9.74 9.85 1.83
CA LYS A 60 -9.91 8.75 2.79
C LYS A 60 -11.34 8.64 3.29
N LEU A 61 -11.91 7.45 3.19
CA LEU A 61 -13.25 7.12 3.68
C LEU A 61 -13.19 5.74 4.34
N GLY A 62 -14.05 5.48 5.32
CA GLY A 62 -14.15 4.11 5.80
C GLY A 62 -15.36 3.82 6.65
N PHE A 63 -15.39 2.59 7.14
CA PHE A 63 -16.52 2.00 7.84
C PHE A 63 -16.05 1.47 9.19
N TYR A 64 -16.43 2.17 10.26
CA TYR A 64 -16.06 1.79 11.60
C TYR A 64 -17.04 0.75 12.15
N ARG A 65 -16.52 -0.28 12.79
CA ARG A 65 -17.32 -1.22 13.59
C ARG A 65 -16.74 -1.36 15.00
N PRO A 66 -17.51 -1.07 16.06
CA PRO A 66 -17.12 -1.42 17.41
C PRO A 66 -16.85 -2.93 17.55
N PRO A 67 -15.86 -3.37 18.36
CA PRO A 67 -15.58 -4.78 18.57
C PRO A 67 -16.78 -5.60 19.08
N THR A 68 -17.70 -4.95 19.79
CA THR A 68 -18.90 -5.55 20.41
C THR A 68 -20.12 -5.58 19.49
N GLU A 69 -20.03 -5.02 18.29
CA GLU A 69 -21.17 -4.88 17.37
C GLU A 69 -20.90 -5.60 16.05
N THR A 70 -21.97 -5.91 15.32
CA THR A 70 -21.91 -6.50 13.97
C THR A 70 -22.12 -5.46 12.86
N ALA A 71 -22.81 -4.36 13.15
CA ALA A 71 -23.15 -3.34 12.17
C ALA A 71 -22.03 -2.32 11.98
N TYR A 72 -21.67 -2.07 10.71
CA TYR A 72 -20.74 -1.02 10.34
C TYR A 72 -21.42 0.35 10.32
N ARG A 73 -20.68 1.37 10.75
CA ARG A 73 -21.09 2.78 10.73
C ARG A 73 -20.26 3.50 9.67
N PRO A 74 -20.89 4.23 8.72
CA PRO A 74 -20.14 5.00 7.75
C PRO A 74 -19.36 6.11 8.48
N GLY A 75 -18.05 6.13 8.25
CA GLY A 75 -17.18 7.21 8.66
C GLY A 75 -17.38 8.44 7.77
N ARG A 76 -16.87 9.57 8.25
CA ARG A 76 -16.75 10.78 7.42
C ARG A 76 -15.48 10.71 6.60
N SER A 77 -15.49 11.40 5.45
CA SER A 77 -14.26 11.62 4.69
C SER A 77 -13.22 12.32 5.57
N MET A 78 -11.97 11.90 5.43
CA MET A 78 -10.82 12.39 6.17
C MET A 78 -9.80 13.01 5.23
N ALA A 79 -9.41 14.24 5.50
CA ALA A 79 -8.38 14.96 4.77
C ALA A 79 -6.98 14.67 5.32
N PHE A 80 -5.95 14.99 4.54
CA PHE A 80 -4.55 14.80 4.90
C PHE A 80 -4.16 15.38 6.27
N GLN A 81 -4.55 16.62 6.58
CA GLN A 81 -4.21 17.25 7.86
C GLN A 81 -4.81 16.50 9.06
N GLN A 82 -6.02 15.95 8.91
CA GLN A 82 -6.62 15.14 9.96
C GLN A 82 -5.84 13.82 10.17
N LEU A 83 -5.32 13.23 9.09
CA LEU A 83 -4.46 12.04 9.19
C LEU A 83 -3.14 12.35 9.90
N VAL A 84 -2.53 13.51 9.62
CA VAL A 84 -1.34 13.98 10.33
C VAL A 84 -1.61 14.13 11.83
N GLU A 85 -2.75 14.70 12.22
CA GLU A 85 -3.14 14.80 13.63
C GLU A 85 -3.41 13.43 14.28
N ILE A 86 -3.96 12.47 13.55
CA ILE A 86 -4.08 11.08 14.01
C ILE A 86 -2.69 10.50 14.26
N ALA A 87 -1.72 10.72 13.37
CA ALA A 87 -0.36 10.24 13.57
C ALA A 87 0.32 10.85 14.81
N LYS A 88 -0.07 12.06 15.24
CA LYS A 88 0.45 12.68 16.49
C LYS A 88 -0.16 12.10 17.77
N THR A 89 -1.31 11.43 17.68
CA THR A 89 -2.14 11.15 18.86
C THR A 89 -2.53 9.69 19.03
N TYR A 90 -2.63 8.93 17.94
CA TYR A 90 -3.25 7.59 17.93
C TYR A 90 -2.68 6.64 18.97
N ASN A 91 -1.36 6.56 19.09
CA ASN A 91 -0.66 5.70 20.03
C ASN A 91 0.17 6.46 21.08
N LYS A 92 -0.18 7.73 21.37
CA LYS A 92 0.58 8.56 22.31
C LYS A 92 0.68 7.96 23.72
N GLU A 93 -0.34 7.21 24.13
CA GLU A 93 -0.40 6.52 25.43
C GLU A 93 0.19 5.10 25.39
N GLY A 94 0.75 4.66 24.26
CA GLY A 94 1.34 3.32 24.13
C GLY A 94 0.33 2.17 24.21
N LYS A 95 -0.91 2.41 23.76
CA LYS A 95 -2.00 1.42 23.81
C LYS A 95 -1.80 0.22 22.86
N LEU A 96 -0.98 0.38 21.82
CA LEU A 96 -0.73 -0.68 20.84
C LEU A 96 0.22 -1.74 21.40
N ARG A 97 -0.06 -3.00 21.04
CA ARG A 97 0.83 -4.12 21.32
C ARG A 97 2.09 -4.03 20.46
N LYS A 98 3.22 -4.57 20.94
CA LYS A 98 4.50 -4.58 20.19
C LYS A 98 4.40 -5.32 18.86
N ASP A 99 3.51 -6.31 18.78
CA ASP A 99 3.20 -7.14 17.62
C ASP A 99 1.93 -6.68 16.89
N ALA A 100 1.51 -5.41 17.05
CA ALA A 100 0.39 -4.85 16.30
C ALA A 100 0.59 -5.11 14.78
N PRO A 101 -0.44 -5.60 14.08
CA PRO A 101 -0.30 -6.03 12.70
C PRO A 101 0.05 -4.84 11.80
N LYS A 102 0.88 -5.11 10.78
CA LYS A 102 1.26 -4.16 9.72
C LYS A 102 1.56 -4.92 8.42
N ASP A 103 0.69 -5.87 8.10
CA ASP A 103 0.87 -6.76 6.96
C ASP A 103 0.49 -6.05 5.66
N VAL A 104 1.41 -6.06 4.68
CA VAL A 104 1.31 -5.32 3.42
C VAL A 104 1.22 -6.31 2.27
N GLN A 105 0.06 -6.37 1.64
CA GLN A 105 -0.20 -7.18 0.46
C GLN A 105 -0.35 -6.29 -0.77
N ILE A 106 0.66 -6.30 -1.64
CA ILE A 106 0.65 -5.55 -2.89
C ILE A 106 -0.04 -6.38 -3.98
N TYR A 107 -1.17 -5.89 -4.49
CA TYR A 107 -1.92 -6.57 -5.56
C TYR A 107 -1.34 -6.31 -6.93
N ASP A 108 -1.04 -5.05 -7.23
CA ASP A 108 -0.52 -4.67 -8.54
C ASP A 108 0.39 -3.43 -8.44
N VAL A 109 1.38 -3.37 -9.33
CA VAL A 109 2.29 -2.24 -9.51
C VAL A 109 2.52 -2.09 -11.01
N LEU A 110 2.09 -0.96 -11.55
CA LEU A 110 2.37 -0.49 -12.90
C LEU A 110 3.44 0.62 -12.83
N ASP A 111 3.75 1.21 -13.99
CA ASP A 111 4.73 2.30 -14.11
C ASP A 111 4.36 3.56 -13.30
N GLN A 112 3.07 3.83 -13.12
CA GLN A 112 2.56 5.04 -12.45
C GLN A 112 1.58 4.78 -11.30
N THR A 113 1.04 3.58 -11.16
CA THR A 113 -0.02 3.27 -10.20
C THR A 113 0.23 1.95 -9.46
N ALA A 114 -0.27 1.86 -8.23
CA ALA A 114 -0.23 0.62 -7.45
C ALA A 114 -1.46 0.48 -6.57
N THR A 115 -1.85 -0.77 -6.30
CA THR A 115 -2.96 -1.10 -5.40
C THR A 115 -2.47 -2.04 -4.30
N VAL A 116 -2.78 -1.70 -3.05
CA VAL A 116 -2.28 -2.40 -1.87
C VAL A 116 -3.41 -2.63 -0.87
N LYS A 117 -3.36 -3.76 -0.18
CA LYS A 117 -4.09 -4.00 1.06
C LYS A 117 -3.12 -3.94 2.24
N LEU A 118 -3.44 -3.13 3.25
CA LEU A 118 -2.79 -3.13 4.54
C LEU A 118 -3.73 -3.76 5.59
N THR A 119 -3.21 -4.68 6.38
CA THR A 119 -3.85 -5.16 7.60
C THR A 119 -3.15 -4.53 8.81
N ALA A 120 -3.89 -3.68 9.53
CA ALA A 120 -3.44 -2.92 10.69
C ALA A 120 -4.31 -3.19 11.93
N GLU A 121 -3.94 -2.64 13.08
CA GLU A 121 -4.60 -2.85 14.37
C GLU A 121 -6.06 -2.40 14.28
N TRP A 122 -6.29 -1.24 13.65
CA TRP A 122 -7.63 -0.69 13.48
C TRP A 122 -8.50 -1.48 12.49
N GLY A 123 -7.91 -2.26 11.58
CA GLY A 123 -8.65 -2.96 10.53
C GLY A 123 -7.89 -3.14 9.22
N ILE A 124 -8.61 -3.00 8.11
CA ILE A 124 -8.12 -3.21 6.75
C ILE A 124 -8.22 -1.91 5.98
N ASP A 125 -7.12 -1.54 5.31
CA ASP A 125 -7.05 -0.42 4.39
C ASP A 125 -6.78 -0.96 2.97
N TYR A 126 -7.62 -0.59 2.00
CA TYR A 126 -7.31 -0.69 0.58
C TYR A 126 -6.81 0.66 0.10
N MET A 127 -5.60 0.66 -0.46
CA MET A 127 -4.87 1.86 -0.81
C MET A 127 -4.58 1.91 -2.30
N HIS A 128 -4.68 3.11 -2.87
CA HIS A 128 -4.17 3.41 -4.20
C HIS A 128 -2.99 4.37 -4.06
N LEU A 129 -1.89 4.04 -4.72
CA LEU A 129 -0.69 4.86 -4.79
C LEU A 129 -0.47 5.33 -6.22
N ALA A 130 0.15 6.50 -6.36
CA ALA A 130 0.64 7.03 -7.62
C ALA A 130 2.13 7.38 -7.50
N LYS A 131 2.88 7.23 -8.61
CA LYS A 131 4.26 7.69 -8.71
C LYS A 131 4.26 9.16 -9.14
N MET A 132 4.58 10.06 -8.21
CA MET A 132 4.62 11.51 -8.45
C MET A 132 6.05 12.00 -8.26
N ASP A 133 6.61 12.67 -9.27
CA ASP A 133 7.99 13.16 -9.26
C ASP A 133 9.01 12.07 -8.85
N GLY A 134 8.81 10.85 -9.36
CA GLY A 134 9.64 9.69 -9.07
C GLY A 134 9.44 9.04 -7.69
N LYS A 135 8.44 9.49 -6.91
CA LYS A 135 8.14 8.97 -5.57
C LYS A 135 6.76 8.33 -5.51
N TRP A 136 6.66 7.19 -4.86
CA TRP A 136 5.37 6.53 -4.61
C TRP A 136 4.66 7.17 -3.43
N ILE A 137 3.45 7.68 -3.68
CA ILE A 137 2.64 8.43 -2.72
C ILE A 137 1.23 7.83 -2.65
N ILE A 138 0.70 7.64 -1.44
CA ILE A 138 -0.68 7.20 -1.21
C ILE A 138 -1.63 8.35 -1.51
N ILE A 139 -2.56 8.14 -2.43
CA ILE A 139 -3.55 9.15 -2.84
C ILE A 139 -4.97 8.83 -2.35
N ASN A 140 -5.30 7.55 -2.17
CA ASN A 140 -6.61 7.10 -1.73
C ASN A 140 -6.51 6.01 -0.67
N VAL A 141 -7.38 6.06 0.33
CA VAL A 141 -7.52 5.00 1.35
C VAL A 141 -9.00 4.71 1.60
N LEU A 142 -9.44 3.51 1.26
CA LEU A 142 -10.74 2.97 1.67
C LEU A 142 -10.52 1.98 2.80
N TRP A 143 -11.06 2.25 3.99
CA TRP A 143 -10.79 1.41 5.16
C TRP A 143 -12.05 0.85 5.83
N GLN A 144 -11.89 -0.23 6.59
CA GLN A 144 -12.91 -0.69 7.52
C GLN A 144 -12.30 -1.38 8.74
N SER A 145 -13.03 -1.41 9.85
CA SER A 145 -12.69 -2.28 10.98
C SER A 145 -12.65 -3.76 10.57
N HIS A 146 -11.83 -4.56 11.26
CA HIS A 146 -11.72 -6.02 11.04
C HIS A 146 -13.09 -6.67 10.92
N PRO A 147 -13.34 -7.61 9.99
CA PRO A 147 -14.61 -8.35 9.90
C PRO A 147 -14.99 -9.03 11.23
N PRO A 148 -16.28 -9.31 11.47
CA PRO A 148 -16.66 -10.02 12.67
C PRO A 148 -16.10 -11.44 12.56
N LYS A 149 -15.72 -12.03 13.69
CA LYS A 149 -15.36 -13.45 13.71
C LYS A 149 -16.60 -14.22 13.25
N LYS A 150 -16.43 -15.07 12.24
CA LYS A 150 -17.47 -15.99 11.79
C LYS A 150 -17.73 -17.05 12.85
#